data_AF-A0A949H509-F1
#
_entry.id   AF-A0A949H509-F1
#
_cell.length_a   1.000
_cell.length_b   1.000
_cell.length_c   1.000
_cell.angle_alpha   90.00
_cell.angle_beta   90.00
_cell.angle_gamma   90.00
#
_symmetry.space_group_name_H-M   'P 1'
#
loop_
_entity.id
_entity.type
_entity.pdbx_description
1 polymer ?
#
loop_
_entity_poly.entity_id
_entity_poly.type
_entity_poly.pdbx_seq_one_letter_code
_entity_poly.pdbx_strand_id
1 'polypeptide(L)'
;MEIDTSHRSPNQGSRGDRPISMIVLHATAGSARGALAWLTNPAARVSAHYLITKAGRVYQLVPDAACAWHAGRCEWLGETKINELSLGIELENANNGRDRYPAAQLDALVELTLIKVRQYGIGLDMIVRHAEVARPVGRKSDPAGFPWAAYVQRIGGSLRDSAAATPQRPDGDATGALALATAISREAYRQAGARNWPGWAMGRYAREHNLGLPVAPALDMPYERRNYAIQSFGRDTLISPVGHWQTIERLSQLERGEFRQAIIEAIYRHIGEPYRDDWVFHQFASDPQLGPPLGGSVRFSADGQQFAAAIHALDVIYAPMGSWNPIARLSELRQRTAGSAPTPIERTLLQAWFRRAGSVFRPTWPPQHYALREGLGAPLGPSFRISHDGVDYVAEAFALDTVYCEIGDWENVGRLSALTAA
;
A
#
# COMPACT_ATOMS: atom_id res chain seq x y z
N MET A 1 4.31 8.83 -29.13
CA MET A 1 3.41 7.82 -29.72
C MET A 1 2.26 8.47 -30.48
N GLU A 2 1.91 7.97 -31.66
CA GLU A 2 0.67 8.31 -32.37
C GLU A 2 -0.45 7.35 -31.93
N ILE A 3 -1.64 7.87 -31.62
CA ILE A 3 -2.81 7.07 -31.22
C ILE A 3 -3.93 7.32 -32.22
N ASP A 4 -4.38 6.24 -32.88
CA ASP A 4 -5.48 6.31 -33.84
C ASP A 4 -6.83 6.26 -33.13
N THR A 5 -7.60 7.33 -33.29
CA THR A 5 -8.93 7.51 -32.69
C THR A 5 -10.08 7.36 -33.68
N SER A 6 -9.81 6.96 -34.93
CA SER A 6 -10.81 6.86 -36.01
C SER A 6 -11.86 5.77 -35.77
N HIS A 7 -11.60 4.83 -34.86
CA HIS A 7 -12.52 3.75 -34.50
C HIS A 7 -12.96 3.92 -33.05
N ARG A 8 -14.27 3.90 -32.81
CA ARG A 8 -14.88 4.08 -31.49
C ARG A 8 -15.81 2.93 -31.17
N SER A 9 -15.69 2.40 -29.96
CA SER A 9 -16.63 1.41 -29.46
C SER A 9 -17.81 2.11 -28.78
N PRO A 10 -19.05 1.73 -29.10
CA PRO A 10 -20.22 2.17 -28.35
C PRO A 10 -20.38 1.40 -27.01
N ASN A 11 -19.62 0.31 -26.82
CA ASN A 11 -19.72 -0.56 -25.65
C ASN A 11 -18.90 0.01 -24.50
N GLN A 12 -19.43 1.01 -23.80
CA GLN A 12 -18.76 1.66 -22.67
C GLN A 12 -19.78 2.08 -21.61
N GLY A 13 -19.33 2.22 -20.38
CA GLY A 13 -20.13 2.72 -19.25
C GLY A 13 -19.46 3.86 -18.51
N SER A 14 -20.08 4.30 -17.41
CA SER A 14 -19.46 5.22 -16.46
C SER A 14 -18.49 4.47 -15.55
N ARG A 15 -17.38 5.11 -15.17
CA ARG A 15 -16.48 4.66 -14.09
C ARG A 15 -16.94 5.14 -12.71
N GLY A 16 -17.93 6.04 -12.64
CA GLY A 16 -18.25 6.79 -11.44
C GLY A 16 -17.07 7.65 -10.98
N ASP A 17 -16.91 7.79 -9.66
CA ASP A 17 -15.80 8.55 -9.04
C ASP A 17 -14.52 7.72 -8.87
N ARG A 18 -14.44 6.53 -9.49
CA ARG A 18 -13.30 5.62 -9.29
C ARG A 18 -12.08 6.09 -10.11
N PRO A 19 -10.90 6.26 -9.48
CA PRO A 19 -9.69 6.63 -10.20
C PRO A 19 -9.18 5.46 -11.05
N ILE A 20 -8.60 5.79 -12.21
CA ILE A 20 -7.85 4.85 -13.02
C ILE A 20 -6.58 4.48 -12.25
N SER A 21 -6.44 3.21 -11.91
CA SER A 21 -5.37 2.73 -11.03
C SER A 21 -4.79 1.40 -11.48
N MET A 22 -5.17 0.89 -12.66
CA MET A 22 -4.79 -0.44 -13.13
C MET A 22 -4.74 -0.54 -14.66
N ILE A 23 -3.92 -1.46 -15.16
CA ILE A 23 -3.84 -1.86 -16.57
C ILE A 23 -4.03 -3.37 -16.64
N VAL A 24 -4.93 -3.83 -17.52
CA VAL A 24 -5.12 -5.27 -17.80
C VAL A 24 -4.71 -5.55 -19.24
N LEU A 25 -3.75 -6.44 -19.42
CA LEU A 25 -3.30 -6.89 -20.73
C LEU A 25 -4.10 -8.11 -21.19
N HIS A 26 -4.49 -8.07 -22.46
CA HIS A 26 -5.28 -9.09 -23.14
C HIS A 26 -4.60 -9.52 -24.44
N ALA A 27 -5.05 -10.63 -24.99
CA ALA A 27 -4.76 -11.05 -26.35
C ALA A 27 -6.06 -11.27 -27.09
N THR A 28 -6.11 -10.79 -28.34
CA THR A 28 -7.35 -10.77 -29.15
C THR A 28 -7.86 -12.15 -29.55
N ALA A 29 -7.05 -13.19 -29.41
CA ALA A 29 -7.29 -14.54 -29.96
C ALA A 29 -7.57 -14.53 -31.48
N GLY A 30 -6.95 -13.60 -32.21
CA GLY A 30 -7.20 -13.39 -33.64
C GLY A 30 -6.48 -12.16 -34.22
N SER A 31 -6.83 -11.80 -35.45
CA SER A 31 -6.22 -10.64 -36.14
C SER A 31 -6.72 -9.29 -35.61
N ALA A 32 -5.94 -8.23 -35.78
CA ALA A 32 -6.31 -6.86 -35.42
C ALA A 32 -7.58 -6.40 -36.15
N ARG A 33 -7.74 -6.74 -37.43
CA ARG A 33 -8.94 -6.41 -38.20
C ARG A 33 -10.20 -7.04 -37.59
N GLY A 34 -10.11 -8.32 -37.20
CA GLY A 34 -11.20 -9.03 -36.54
C GLY A 34 -11.50 -8.45 -35.15
N ALA A 35 -10.46 -8.19 -34.36
CA ALA A 35 -10.59 -7.57 -33.05
C ALA A 35 -11.23 -6.18 -33.12
N LEU A 36 -10.80 -5.35 -34.08
CA LEU A 36 -11.35 -4.02 -34.30
C LEU A 36 -12.85 -4.10 -34.64
N ALA A 37 -13.22 -4.94 -35.60
CA ALA A 37 -14.62 -5.15 -35.96
C ALA A 37 -15.48 -5.66 -34.79
N TRP A 38 -14.94 -6.56 -33.96
CA TRP A 38 -15.67 -7.13 -32.82
C TRP A 38 -15.81 -6.14 -31.66
N LEU A 39 -14.71 -5.48 -31.26
CA LEU A 39 -14.68 -4.56 -30.12
C LEU A 39 -15.45 -3.27 -30.38
N THR A 40 -15.72 -2.91 -31.64
CA THR A 40 -16.59 -1.77 -32.01
C THR A 40 -18.02 -2.18 -32.37
N ASN A 41 -18.34 -3.47 -32.38
CA ASN A 41 -19.70 -3.95 -32.70
C ASN A 41 -20.64 -3.72 -31.49
N PRO A 42 -21.74 -2.94 -31.62
CA PRO A 42 -22.71 -2.74 -30.55
C PRO A 42 -23.30 -4.05 -29.99
N ALA A 43 -23.42 -5.09 -30.82
CA ALA A 43 -23.98 -6.37 -30.40
C ALA A 43 -23.02 -7.22 -29.55
N ALA A 44 -21.70 -6.96 -29.63
CA ALA A 44 -20.70 -7.77 -28.95
C ALA A 44 -20.70 -7.57 -27.42
N ARG A 45 -21.14 -6.40 -26.95
CA ARG A 45 -21.18 -6.04 -25.51
C ARG A 45 -19.86 -6.27 -24.79
N VAL A 46 -18.75 -6.10 -25.51
CA VAL A 46 -17.37 -6.09 -25.01
C VAL A 46 -16.59 -5.00 -25.72
N SER A 47 -15.54 -4.49 -25.08
CA SER A 47 -14.64 -3.47 -25.62
C SER A 47 -13.34 -3.43 -24.83
N ALA A 48 -12.33 -2.73 -25.36
CA ALA A 48 -11.10 -2.39 -24.67
C ALA A 48 -10.79 -0.90 -24.89
N HIS A 49 -9.89 -0.33 -24.07
CA HIS A 49 -9.46 1.06 -24.28
C HIS A 49 -8.54 1.13 -25.48
N TYR A 50 -7.59 0.20 -25.56
CA TYR A 50 -6.56 0.19 -26.58
C TYR A 50 -6.48 -1.16 -27.29
N LEU A 51 -6.17 -1.13 -28.58
CA LEU A 51 -5.78 -2.29 -29.39
C LEU A 51 -4.43 -2.00 -30.04
N ILE A 52 -3.47 -2.91 -29.90
CA ILE A 52 -2.13 -2.79 -30.50
C ILE A 52 -1.92 -3.91 -31.51
N THR A 53 -1.70 -3.53 -32.77
CA THR A 53 -1.44 -4.48 -33.86
C THR A 53 -0.02 -5.05 -33.78
N LYS A 54 0.25 -6.12 -34.54
CA LYS A 54 1.59 -6.71 -34.69
C LYS A 54 2.63 -5.71 -35.22
N ALA A 55 2.19 -4.71 -35.97
CA ALA A 55 3.02 -3.65 -36.51
C ALA A 55 3.24 -2.47 -35.53
N GLY A 56 2.71 -2.55 -34.30
CA GLY A 56 2.84 -1.49 -33.30
C GLY A 56 1.85 -0.34 -33.44
N ARG A 57 0.86 -0.42 -34.34
CA ARG A 57 -0.18 0.61 -34.45
C ARG A 57 -1.13 0.52 -33.26
N VAL A 58 -1.35 1.65 -32.59
CA VAL A 58 -2.21 1.77 -31.40
C VAL A 58 -3.52 2.44 -31.79
N TYR A 59 -4.63 1.75 -31.56
CA TYR A 59 -5.98 2.32 -31.66
C TYR A 59 -6.53 2.58 -30.26
N GLN A 60 -7.18 3.73 -30.04
CA GLN A 60 -7.98 3.97 -28.84
C GLN A 60 -9.48 3.85 -29.18
N LEU A 61 -10.12 2.80 -28.67
CA LEU A 61 -11.52 2.49 -28.97
C LEU A 61 -12.48 3.10 -27.97
N VAL A 62 -12.06 3.19 -26.70
CA VAL A 62 -12.82 3.80 -25.59
C VAL A 62 -11.92 4.86 -24.92
N PRO A 63 -12.41 6.09 -24.68
CA PRO A 63 -11.65 7.11 -23.95
C PRO A 63 -11.30 6.65 -22.53
N ASP A 64 -10.15 7.04 -22.00
CA ASP A 64 -9.69 6.62 -20.66
C ASP A 64 -10.71 6.92 -19.56
N ALA A 65 -11.40 8.07 -19.64
CA ALA A 65 -12.41 8.50 -18.68
C ALA A 65 -13.68 7.62 -18.66
N ALA A 66 -13.92 6.84 -19.71
CA ALA A 66 -15.05 5.92 -19.80
C ALA A 66 -14.64 4.49 -19.42
N CYS A 67 -15.61 3.68 -19.00
CA CYS A 67 -15.40 2.31 -18.57
C CYS A 67 -15.57 1.35 -19.76
N ALA A 68 -14.47 0.84 -20.33
CA ALA A 68 -14.55 -0.25 -21.31
C ALA A 68 -14.91 -1.60 -20.66
N TRP A 69 -15.49 -2.50 -21.44
CA TRP A 69 -16.00 -3.79 -20.96
C TRP A 69 -15.08 -4.94 -21.39
N HIS A 70 -13.88 -5.02 -20.80
CA HIS A 70 -12.84 -5.99 -21.22
C HIS A 70 -12.64 -7.15 -20.23
N ALA A 71 -12.73 -6.91 -18.93
CA ALA A 71 -12.34 -7.89 -17.90
C ALA A 71 -13.46 -8.93 -17.63
N GLY A 72 -14.73 -8.52 -17.73
CA GLY A 72 -15.85 -9.34 -17.26
C GLY A 72 -15.71 -9.67 -15.77
N ARG A 73 -16.04 -10.90 -15.36
CA ARG A 73 -15.90 -11.34 -13.96
C ARG A 73 -14.43 -11.56 -13.62
N CYS A 74 -13.83 -10.59 -12.95
CA CYS A 74 -12.45 -10.62 -12.49
C CYS A 74 -12.36 -10.24 -11.01
N GLU A 75 -11.27 -10.65 -10.38
CA GLU A 75 -10.89 -10.24 -9.05
C GLU A 75 -9.37 -10.09 -8.97
N TRP A 76 -8.90 -8.95 -8.48
CA TRP A 76 -7.49 -8.68 -8.22
C TRP A 76 -7.36 -7.93 -6.91
N LEU A 77 -6.57 -8.45 -5.97
CA LEU A 77 -6.34 -7.82 -4.66
C LEU A 77 -7.64 -7.45 -3.92
N GLY A 78 -8.68 -8.30 -4.03
CA GLY A 78 -9.99 -8.08 -3.42
C GLY A 78 -10.92 -7.16 -4.21
N GLU A 79 -10.44 -6.52 -5.28
CA GLU A 79 -11.28 -5.70 -6.15
C GLU A 79 -11.96 -6.54 -7.23
N THR A 80 -13.29 -6.42 -7.31
CA THR A 80 -14.11 -7.17 -8.27
C THR A 80 -14.61 -6.31 -9.43
N LYS A 81 -14.59 -4.99 -9.26
CA LYS A 81 -15.03 -3.99 -10.26
C LYS A 81 -13.87 -3.59 -11.18
N ILE A 82 -13.15 -4.58 -11.73
CA ILE A 82 -11.91 -4.36 -12.49
C ILE A 82 -12.11 -3.45 -13.71
N ASN A 83 -13.23 -3.56 -14.44
CA ASN A 83 -13.51 -2.67 -15.57
C ASN A 83 -13.51 -1.18 -15.14
N GLU A 84 -14.07 -0.87 -13.97
CA GLU A 84 -14.27 0.51 -13.51
C GLU A 84 -12.95 1.20 -13.11
N LEU A 85 -11.96 0.44 -12.65
CA LEU A 85 -10.67 0.98 -12.15
C LEU A 85 -9.49 0.76 -13.13
N SER A 86 -9.68 0.01 -14.21
CA SER A 86 -8.60 -0.38 -15.13
C SER A 86 -8.72 0.13 -16.56
N LEU A 87 -7.58 0.19 -17.24
CA LEU A 87 -7.46 0.31 -18.68
C LEU A 87 -7.15 -1.06 -19.31
N GLY A 88 -8.10 -1.64 -20.04
CA GLY A 88 -7.85 -2.81 -20.89
C GLY A 88 -7.08 -2.49 -22.17
N ILE A 89 -5.97 -3.22 -22.40
CA ILE A 89 -5.15 -3.15 -23.60
C ILE A 89 -5.13 -4.51 -24.30
N GLU A 90 -5.63 -4.56 -25.52
CA GLU A 90 -5.67 -5.76 -26.38
C GLU A 90 -4.44 -5.82 -27.28
N LEU A 91 -3.77 -6.97 -27.31
CA LEU A 91 -2.65 -7.24 -28.21
C LEU A 91 -3.09 -8.20 -29.31
N GLU A 92 -2.91 -7.82 -30.57
CA GLU A 92 -3.11 -8.73 -31.70
C GLU A 92 -2.25 -9.98 -31.54
N ASN A 93 -2.89 -11.12 -31.24
CA ASN A 93 -2.23 -12.41 -31.06
C ASN A 93 -3.26 -13.55 -31.14
N ALA A 94 -2.86 -14.71 -31.67
CA ALA A 94 -3.69 -15.90 -31.73
C ALA A 94 -3.98 -16.55 -30.35
N ASN A 95 -3.30 -16.11 -29.29
CA ASN A 95 -3.44 -16.57 -27.90
C ASN A 95 -3.23 -18.08 -27.71
N ASN A 96 -2.39 -18.70 -28.54
CA ASN A 96 -2.10 -20.14 -28.51
C ASN A 96 -0.74 -20.48 -27.86
N GLY A 97 -0.05 -19.49 -27.30
CA GLY A 97 1.27 -19.63 -26.68
C GLY A 97 2.45 -19.80 -27.66
N ARG A 98 2.20 -19.94 -28.97
CA ARG A 98 3.23 -20.08 -30.02
C ARG A 98 3.34 -18.84 -30.89
N ASP A 99 2.23 -18.12 -31.05
CA ASP A 99 2.19 -16.89 -31.80
C ASP A 99 2.96 -15.78 -31.06
N ARG A 100 4.03 -15.28 -31.68
CA ARG A 100 4.96 -14.35 -31.03
C ARG A 100 4.40 -12.93 -31.01
N TYR A 101 4.77 -12.18 -29.97
CA TYR A 101 4.60 -10.74 -29.89
C TYR A 101 5.81 -10.05 -30.52
N PRO A 102 5.69 -9.42 -31.72
CA PRO A 102 6.83 -8.80 -32.40
C PRO A 102 7.35 -7.58 -31.63
N ALA A 103 8.61 -7.21 -31.88
CA ALA A 103 9.26 -6.07 -31.23
C ALA A 103 8.44 -4.78 -31.35
N ALA A 104 7.96 -4.43 -32.56
CA ALA A 104 7.15 -3.23 -32.77
C ALA A 104 5.88 -3.17 -31.91
N GLN A 105 5.21 -4.31 -31.71
CA GLN A 105 4.04 -4.40 -30.83
C GLN A 105 4.41 -4.21 -29.35
N LEU A 106 5.52 -4.83 -28.91
CA LEU A 106 6.01 -4.69 -27.54
C LEU A 106 6.53 -3.28 -27.25
N ASP A 107 7.17 -2.63 -28.22
CA ASP A 107 7.67 -1.26 -28.11
C ASP A 107 6.52 -0.28 -27.92
N ALA A 108 5.49 -0.37 -28.76
CA ALA A 108 4.28 0.43 -28.64
C ALA A 108 3.56 0.18 -27.30
N LEU A 109 3.49 -1.08 -26.86
CA LEU A 109 2.90 -1.42 -25.57
C LEU A 109 3.68 -0.81 -24.39
N VAL A 110 5.01 -0.89 -24.40
CA VAL A 110 5.86 -0.30 -23.36
C VAL A 110 5.69 1.22 -23.32
N GLU A 111 5.73 1.88 -24.48
CA GLU A 111 5.54 3.34 -24.57
C GLU A 111 4.16 3.75 -24.04
N LEU A 112 3.08 3.11 -24.50
CA LEU A 112 1.72 3.38 -24.03
C LEU A 112 1.62 3.17 -22.51
N THR A 113 2.17 2.08 -22.00
CA THR A 113 2.08 1.74 -20.58
C THR A 113 2.79 2.77 -19.71
N LEU A 114 4.01 3.20 -20.10
CA LEU A 114 4.74 4.24 -19.40
C LEU A 114 3.99 5.58 -19.34
N ILE A 115 3.36 5.97 -20.45
CA ILE A 115 2.52 7.17 -20.52
C ILE A 115 1.38 7.06 -19.50
N LYS A 116 0.64 5.95 -19.48
CA LYS A 116 -0.52 5.77 -18.61
C LYS A 116 -0.15 5.60 -17.14
N VAL A 117 0.95 4.89 -16.86
CA VAL A 117 1.50 4.77 -15.52
C VAL A 117 1.85 6.13 -14.93
N ARG A 118 2.55 6.98 -15.69
CA ARG A 118 2.91 8.33 -15.23
C ARG A 118 1.68 9.23 -15.09
N GLN A 119 0.77 9.18 -16.06
CA GLN A 119 -0.42 10.02 -16.10
C GLN A 119 -1.35 9.77 -14.90
N TYR A 120 -1.50 8.51 -14.48
CA TYR A 120 -2.48 8.11 -13.47
C TYR A 120 -1.86 7.60 -12.16
N GLY A 121 -0.53 7.58 -12.04
CA GLY A 121 0.17 7.07 -10.86
C GLY A 121 -0.04 5.56 -10.62
N ILE A 122 -0.14 4.77 -11.69
CA ILE A 122 -0.43 3.33 -11.62
C ILE A 122 0.81 2.57 -11.15
N GLY A 123 0.71 1.86 -10.03
CA GLY A 123 1.77 0.96 -9.56
C GLY A 123 2.01 -0.20 -10.53
N LEU A 124 3.25 -0.69 -10.65
CA LEU A 124 3.54 -1.84 -11.51
C LEU A 124 2.82 -3.12 -11.07
N ASP A 125 2.47 -3.24 -9.79
CA ASP A 125 1.64 -4.31 -9.21
C ASP A 125 0.17 -4.26 -9.67
N MET A 126 -0.23 -3.13 -10.26
CA MET A 126 -1.54 -2.92 -10.87
C MET A 126 -1.48 -3.05 -12.40
N ILE A 127 -0.39 -3.58 -12.95
CA ILE A 127 -0.32 -4.03 -14.35
C ILE A 127 -0.39 -5.55 -14.33
N VAL A 128 -1.42 -6.12 -14.95
CA VAL A 128 -1.71 -7.55 -14.85
C VAL A 128 -2.09 -8.16 -16.19
N ARG A 129 -2.08 -9.49 -16.24
CA ARG A 129 -2.63 -10.29 -17.33
C ARG A 129 -4.08 -10.65 -17.03
N HIS A 130 -4.92 -10.72 -18.05
CA HIS A 130 -6.33 -11.10 -17.87
C HIS A 130 -6.49 -12.49 -17.22
N ALA A 131 -5.62 -13.45 -17.57
CA ALA A 131 -5.59 -14.78 -16.97
C ALA A 131 -5.40 -14.76 -15.44
N GLU A 132 -4.68 -13.78 -14.90
CA GLU A 132 -4.39 -13.67 -13.45
C GLU A 132 -5.61 -13.17 -12.67
N VAL A 133 -6.39 -12.29 -13.29
CA VAL A 133 -7.53 -11.65 -12.65
C VAL A 133 -8.86 -12.34 -12.93
N ALA A 134 -8.96 -13.14 -13.99
CA ALA A 134 -10.21 -13.79 -14.36
C ALA A 134 -10.72 -14.75 -13.28
N ARG A 135 -12.04 -14.71 -13.05
CA ARG A 135 -12.75 -15.63 -12.15
C ARG A 135 -13.89 -16.35 -12.87
N PRO A 136 -14.11 -17.66 -12.62
CA PRO A 136 -13.22 -18.55 -11.85
C PRO A 136 -11.83 -18.69 -12.51
N VAL A 137 -10.83 -19.08 -11.72
CA VAL A 137 -9.46 -19.27 -12.21
C VAL A 137 -9.46 -20.28 -13.36
N GLY A 138 -8.72 -20.00 -14.43
CA GLY A 138 -8.71 -20.81 -15.66
C GLY A 138 -9.79 -20.43 -16.68
N ARG A 139 -10.72 -19.51 -16.37
CA ARG A 139 -11.69 -18.99 -17.35
C ARG A 139 -11.02 -18.30 -18.55
N LYS A 140 -9.90 -17.64 -18.30
CA LYS A 140 -9.11 -16.89 -19.30
C LYS A 140 -7.66 -17.34 -19.26
N SER A 141 -7.04 -17.39 -20.43
CA SER A 141 -5.65 -17.78 -20.63
C SER A 141 -4.80 -16.66 -21.24
N ASP A 142 -5.42 -15.55 -21.60
CA ASP A 142 -4.76 -14.43 -22.26
C ASP A 142 -3.99 -13.52 -21.29
N PRO A 143 -2.84 -12.94 -21.71
CA PRO A 143 -2.17 -13.15 -23.00
C PRO A 143 -1.16 -14.33 -22.94
N ALA A 144 -1.46 -15.43 -23.64
CA ALA A 144 -0.66 -16.65 -23.65
C ALA A 144 0.66 -16.47 -24.42
N GLY A 145 1.77 -16.92 -23.83
CA GLY A 145 3.11 -16.78 -24.43
C GLY A 145 3.67 -15.35 -24.41
N PHE A 146 3.02 -14.42 -23.69
CA PHE A 146 3.50 -13.05 -23.56
C PHE A 146 4.80 -12.98 -22.75
N PRO A 147 5.83 -12.24 -23.21
CA PRO A 147 7.13 -12.14 -22.55
C PRO A 147 7.08 -11.20 -21.34
N TRP A 148 6.33 -11.59 -20.31
CA TRP A 148 6.00 -10.76 -19.15
C TRP A 148 7.23 -10.19 -18.44
N ALA A 149 8.24 -11.02 -18.16
CA ALA A 149 9.45 -10.60 -17.47
C ALA A 149 10.20 -9.49 -18.24
N ALA A 150 10.42 -9.69 -19.55
CA ALA A 150 11.09 -8.70 -20.39
C ALA A 150 10.27 -7.39 -20.50
N TYR A 151 8.96 -7.50 -20.60
CA TYR A 151 8.05 -6.36 -20.63
C TYR A 151 8.12 -5.52 -19.34
N VAL A 152 7.99 -6.16 -18.18
CA VAL A 152 8.08 -5.48 -16.88
C VAL A 152 9.48 -4.89 -16.66
N GLN A 153 10.54 -5.59 -17.07
CA GLN A 153 11.92 -5.09 -17.00
C GLN A 153 12.08 -3.79 -17.81
N ARG A 154 11.55 -3.72 -19.03
CA ARG A 154 11.61 -2.54 -19.87
C ARG A 154 10.88 -1.33 -19.27
N ILE A 155 9.67 -1.54 -18.77
CA ILE A 155 8.91 -0.47 -18.10
C ILE A 155 9.63 -0.02 -16.82
N GLY A 156 10.12 -0.96 -16.02
CA GLY A 156 10.91 -0.67 -14.84
C GLY A 156 12.19 0.10 -15.16
N GLY A 157 12.90 -0.24 -16.25
CA GLY A 157 14.08 0.48 -16.74
C GLY A 157 13.76 1.93 -17.14
N SER A 158 12.76 2.15 -17.99
CA SER A 158 12.41 3.51 -18.43
C SER A 158 11.89 4.43 -17.31
N LEU A 159 11.24 3.88 -16.29
CA LEU A 159 10.85 4.65 -15.10
C LEU A 159 12.08 5.04 -14.25
N ARG A 160 13.13 4.20 -14.22
CA ARG A 160 14.42 4.50 -13.58
C ARG A 160 15.21 5.59 -14.33
N ASP A 161 15.30 5.51 -15.66
CA ASP A 161 16.05 6.47 -16.48
C ASP A 161 15.45 7.90 -16.42
N SER A 162 14.13 8.00 -16.24
CA SER A 162 13.45 9.29 -16.09
C SER A 162 13.67 9.93 -14.71
N ALA A 163 13.96 9.12 -13.68
CA ALA A 163 14.31 9.61 -12.34
C ALA A 163 15.80 10.02 -12.23
N ALA A 164 16.67 9.42 -13.07
CA ALA A 164 18.10 9.70 -13.14
C ALA A 164 18.47 11.06 -13.80
N ALA A 165 17.50 11.80 -14.38
CA ALA A 165 17.72 13.13 -14.98
C ALA A 165 17.85 14.27 -13.96
N THR A 166 17.92 13.97 -12.65
CA THR A 166 18.27 14.93 -11.59
C THR A 166 19.73 14.70 -11.22
N PRO A 167 20.59 15.73 -11.19
CA PRO A 167 22.03 15.52 -10.97
C PRO A 167 22.28 14.83 -9.63
N GLN A 168 22.95 13.67 -9.68
CA GLN A 168 23.44 12.96 -8.49
C GLN A 168 24.57 13.78 -7.83
N ARG A 169 24.41 14.03 -6.53
CA ARG A 169 25.47 14.52 -5.66
C ARG A 169 26.26 13.31 -5.14
N PRO A 170 27.60 13.34 -5.15
CA PRO A 170 28.38 12.20 -4.69
C PRO A 170 28.41 12.18 -3.16
N ASP A 171 28.01 11.04 -2.59
CA ASP A 171 28.41 10.60 -1.25
C ASP A 171 28.86 9.14 -1.46
N GLY A 172 30.06 8.68 -1.11
CA GLY A 172 30.80 8.89 0.13
C GLY A 172 30.67 7.63 0.98
N ASP A 173 31.56 6.65 0.75
CA ASP A 173 31.92 5.47 1.58
C ASP A 173 30.92 4.96 2.63
N ALA A 174 29.78 4.44 2.18
CA ALA A 174 28.96 3.50 2.95
C ALA A 174 28.87 2.18 2.18
N THR A 175 29.09 1.05 2.84
CA THR A 175 28.79 -0.28 2.29
C THR A 175 27.36 -0.30 1.73
N GLY A 176 27.10 -0.94 0.58
CA GLY A 176 25.80 -0.89 -0.11
C GLY A 176 24.59 -1.19 0.80
N ALA A 177 24.74 -2.11 1.76
CA ALA A 177 23.72 -2.40 2.76
C ALA A 177 23.29 -1.16 3.59
N LEU A 178 24.23 -0.31 4.00
CA LEU A 178 23.96 0.90 4.78
C LEU A 178 23.27 1.99 3.93
N ALA A 179 23.62 2.07 2.64
CA ALA A 179 22.99 3.01 1.70
C ALA A 179 21.54 2.59 1.37
N LEU A 180 21.30 1.30 1.10
CA LEU A 180 19.95 0.74 0.97
C LEU A 180 19.12 0.99 2.23
N ALA A 181 19.69 0.68 3.40
CA ALA A 181 19.00 0.85 4.67
C ALA A 181 18.61 2.32 4.92
N THR A 182 19.51 3.25 4.59
CA THR A 182 19.26 4.68 4.69
C THR A 182 18.14 5.13 3.76
N ALA A 183 18.10 4.63 2.52
CA ALA A 183 17.04 4.95 1.57
C ALA A 183 15.67 4.44 2.06
N ILE A 184 15.60 3.17 2.48
CA ILE A 184 14.37 2.57 3.04
C ILE A 184 13.91 3.35 4.27
N SER A 185 14.82 3.64 5.20
CA SER A 185 14.50 4.37 6.43
C SER A 185 13.97 5.78 6.14
N ARG A 186 14.56 6.50 5.18
CA ARG A 186 14.12 7.86 4.82
C ARG A 186 12.67 7.86 4.32
N GLU A 187 12.32 6.91 3.45
CA GLU A 187 10.97 6.79 2.91
C GLU A 187 9.95 6.35 3.96
N ALA A 188 10.30 5.38 4.80
CA ALA A 188 9.47 4.94 5.93
C ALA A 188 9.11 6.11 6.87
N TYR A 189 10.10 6.93 7.24
CA TYR A 189 9.86 8.11 8.08
C TYR A 189 9.00 9.16 7.37
N ARG A 190 9.23 9.39 6.07
CA ARG A 190 8.43 10.33 5.27
C ARG A 190 6.95 9.95 5.27
N GLN A 191 6.62 8.67 5.11
CA GLN A 191 5.23 8.20 5.12
C GLN A 191 4.56 8.37 6.48
N ALA A 192 5.31 8.21 7.57
CA ALA A 192 4.83 8.51 8.93
C ALA A 192 4.69 10.03 9.23
N GLY A 193 5.02 10.89 8.27
CA GLY A 193 5.05 12.35 8.47
C GLY A 193 6.19 12.82 9.38
N ALA A 194 7.18 11.95 9.63
CA ALA A 194 8.35 12.23 10.45
C ALA A 194 9.58 12.50 9.57
N ARG A 195 10.57 13.21 10.13
CA ARG A 195 11.88 13.34 9.49
C ARG A 195 12.85 12.35 10.12
N ASN A 196 13.54 11.57 9.28
CA ASN A 196 14.65 10.74 9.75
C ASN A 196 15.86 11.64 10.00
N TRP A 197 15.98 12.17 11.22
CA TRP A 197 17.11 12.99 11.63
C TRP A 197 17.99 12.20 12.63
N PRO A 198 19.20 11.78 12.24
CA PRO A 198 20.07 10.98 13.11
C PRO A 198 20.42 11.65 14.44
N GLY A 199 20.46 12.98 14.47
CA GLY A 199 20.73 13.79 15.67
C GLY A 199 19.54 14.02 16.60
N TRP A 200 18.33 13.59 16.22
CA TRP A 200 17.12 13.82 17.03
C TRP A 200 17.13 12.96 18.29
N ALA A 201 17.09 13.60 19.47
CA ALA A 201 17.28 12.93 20.76
C ALA A 201 16.22 11.85 21.04
N MET A 202 14.94 12.14 20.78
CA MET A 202 13.87 11.14 20.93
C MET A 202 14.00 9.99 19.93
N GLY A 203 14.46 10.26 18.70
CA GLY A 203 14.73 9.21 17.72
C GLY A 203 15.86 8.29 18.14
N ARG A 204 16.90 8.83 18.79
CA ARG A 204 17.99 8.05 19.38
C ARG A 204 17.50 7.19 20.55
N TYR A 205 16.81 7.81 21.51
CA TYR A 205 16.22 7.12 22.64
C TYR A 205 15.30 5.98 22.20
N ALA A 206 14.44 6.22 21.20
CA ALA A 206 13.55 5.19 20.66
C ALA A 206 14.29 3.97 20.11
N ARG A 207 15.45 4.16 19.46
CA ARG A 207 16.29 3.05 18.98
C ARG A 207 16.96 2.31 20.13
N GLU A 208 17.57 3.04 21.08
CA GLU A 208 18.24 2.46 22.26
C GLU A 208 17.27 1.63 23.13
N HIS A 209 15.99 2.03 23.16
CA HIS A 209 14.94 1.38 23.93
C HIS A 209 13.97 0.52 23.10
N ASN A 210 14.27 0.24 21.82
CA ASN A 210 13.47 -0.61 20.94
C ASN A 210 11.98 -0.22 20.83
N LEU A 211 11.69 1.08 20.79
CA LEU A 211 10.32 1.62 20.75
C LEU A 211 9.67 1.57 19.37
N GLY A 212 10.43 1.22 18.32
CA GLY A 212 9.94 1.12 16.94
C GLY A 212 10.10 2.42 16.14
N LEU A 213 9.35 2.52 15.05
CA LEU A 213 9.31 3.69 14.18
C LEU A 213 8.36 4.77 14.73
N PRO A 214 8.56 6.05 14.36
CA PRO A 214 7.57 7.09 14.65
C PRO A 214 6.25 6.75 13.95
N VAL A 215 5.13 6.87 14.68
CA VAL A 215 3.79 6.51 14.16
C VAL A 215 2.89 7.72 13.90
N ALA A 216 3.40 8.91 14.19
CA ALA A 216 2.79 10.21 13.92
C ALA A 216 3.90 11.27 13.81
N PRO A 217 3.64 12.46 13.25
CA PRO A 217 4.53 13.60 13.39
C PRO A 217 4.77 13.97 14.86
N ALA A 218 5.91 14.60 15.14
CA ALA A 218 6.13 15.24 16.44
C ALA A 218 5.16 16.42 16.61
N LEU A 219 4.75 16.68 17.84
CA LEU A 219 3.94 17.85 18.18
C LEU A 219 4.54 18.57 19.40
N ASP A 220 4.31 19.88 19.46
CA ASP A 220 4.62 20.68 20.63
C ASP A 220 3.36 20.96 21.44
N MET A 221 3.44 20.80 22.75
CA MET A 221 2.35 21.05 23.70
C MET A 221 2.80 22.02 24.79
N PRO A 222 2.21 23.22 24.89
CA PRO A 222 2.40 24.05 26.07
C PRO A 222 1.71 23.41 27.28
N TYR A 223 2.41 23.35 28.41
CA TYR A 223 1.85 22.94 29.70
C TYR A 223 2.48 23.76 30.82
N GLU A 224 1.63 24.43 31.61
CA GLU A 224 2.06 25.44 32.58
C GLU A 224 2.98 26.50 31.95
N ARG A 225 4.24 26.58 32.40
CA ARG A 225 5.24 27.57 31.94
C ARG A 225 6.28 26.97 30.99
N ARG A 226 6.05 25.77 30.45
CA ARG A 226 6.99 25.06 29.58
C ARG A 226 6.30 24.56 28.33
N ASN A 227 7.09 24.39 27.26
CA ASN A 227 6.67 23.66 26.07
C ASN A 227 7.31 22.27 26.10
N TYR A 228 6.54 21.25 25.73
CA TYR A 228 6.99 19.88 25.64
C TYR A 228 6.87 19.42 24.19
N ALA A 229 7.95 18.84 23.67
CA ALA A 229 7.90 18.08 22.44
C ALA A 229 7.43 16.66 22.76
N ILE A 230 6.55 16.13 21.91
CA ILE A 230 5.91 14.84 22.08
C ILE A 230 6.05 14.08 20.76
N GLN A 231 6.52 12.83 20.82
CA GLN A 231 6.67 11.97 19.65
C GLN A 231 6.21 10.56 19.98
N SER A 232 5.19 10.09 19.27
CA SER A 232 4.70 8.71 19.37
C SER A 232 5.53 7.77 18.51
N PHE A 233 5.95 6.66 19.09
CA PHE A 233 6.60 5.52 18.44
C PHE A 233 5.74 4.26 18.62
N GLY A 234 6.09 3.17 17.93
CA GLY A 234 5.30 1.95 17.94
C GLY A 234 4.90 1.45 19.34
N ARG A 235 5.81 1.50 20.32
CA ARG A 235 5.55 1.00 21.69
C ARG A 235 5.08 2.04 22.69
N ASP A 236 5.47 3.30 22.50
CA ASP A 236 5.27 4.33 23.52
C ASP A 236 5.36 5.73 22.92
N THR A 237 4.96 6.72 23.72
CA THR A 237 5.12 8.13 23.40
C THR A 237 6.22 8.72 24.27
N LEU A 238 7.18 9.39 23.63
CA LEU A 238 8.26 10.12 24.30
C LEU A 238 7.87 11.57 24.51
N ILE A 239 8.23 12.09 25.68
CA ILE A 239 7.99 13.47 26.10
C ILE A 239 9.31 14.07 26.54
N SER A 240 9.62 15.29 26.08
CA SER A 240 10.80 16.05 26.52
C SER A 240 10.45 17.53 26.58
N PRO A 241 10.86 18.27 27.62
CA PRO A 241 10.77 19.72 27.59
C PRO A 241 11.61 20.25 26.42
N VAL A 242 11.05 21.20 25.66
CA VAL A 242 11.75 21.83 24.52
C VAL A 242 13.02 22.50 25.02
N GLY A 243 14.16 22.15 24.43
CA GLY A 243 15.48 22.65 24.83
C GLY A 243 16.18 21.82 25.92
N HIS A 244 15.51 20.83 26.52
CA HIS A 244 16.07 19.93 27.54
C HIS A 244 16.10 18.47 27.05
N TRP A 245 16.80 18.24 25.94
CA TRP A 245 16.78 16.97 25.20
C TRP A 245 17.46 15.78 25.90
N GLN A 246 18.09 15.99 27.06
CA GLN A 246 18.58 14.91 27.91
C GLN A 246 17.49 14.35 28.84
N THR A 247 16.37 15.06 29.01
CA THR A 247 15.26 14.68 29.88
C THR A 247 14.13 14.12 29.03
N ILE A 248 14.13 12.79 28.84
CA ILE A 248 13.12 12.07 28.07
C ILE A 248 12.31 11.17 29.00
N GLU A 249 11.00 11.35 29.00
CA GLU A 249 10.04 10.54 29.74
C GLU A 249 9.17 9.72 28.77
N ARG A 250 8.67 8.58 29.26
CA ARG A 250 7.76 7.70 28.54
C ARG A 250 6.35 7.83 29.10
N LEU A 251 5.35 8.01 28.24
CA LEU A 251 3.95 8.13 28.65
C LEU A 251 3.50 6.95 29.50
N SER A 252 3.93 5.74 29.15
CA SER A 252 3.60 4.52 29.92
C SER A 252 4.16 4.52 31.35
N GLN A 253 5.18 5.34 31.63
CA GLN A 253 5.85 5.42 32.93
C GLN A 253 5.48 6.67 33.75
N LEU A 254 4.78 7.63 33.14
CA LEU A 254 4.30 8.81 33.85
C LEU A 254 3.27 8.41 34.92
N GLU A 255 3.38 9.03 36.10
CA GLU A 255 2.40 8.90 37.16
C GLU A 255 1.03 9.41 36.71
N ARG A 256 -0.04 8.84 37.29
CA ARG A 256 -1.40 9.34 37.05
C ARG A 256 -1.52 10.76 37.61
N GLY A 257 -1.93 11.69 36.77
CA GLY A 257 -2.11 13.09 37.13
C GLY A 257 -2.45 13.95 35.92
N GLU A 258 -2.64 15.25 36.16
CA GLU A 258 -3.08 16.22 35.15
C GLU A 258 -2.12 16.32 33.97
N PHE A 259 -0.80 16.27 34.22
CA PHE A 259 0.19 16.32 33.14
C PHE A 259 0.07 15.13 32.19
N ARG A 260 -0.01 13.91 32.74
CA ARG A 260 -0.20 12.69 31.94
C ARG A 260 -1.50 12.73 31.13
N GLN A 261 -2.58 13.23 31.73
CA GLN A 261 -3.84 13.39 31.04
C GLN A 261 -3.73 14.41 29.90
N ALA A 262 -3.09 15.56 30.13
CA ALA A 262 -2.86 16.57 29.08
C ALA A 262 -2.08 16.01 27.88
N ILE A 263 -1.08 15.16 28.13
CA ILE A 263 -0.34 14.45 27.06
C ILE A 263 -1.29 13.55 26.25
N ILE A 264 -2.12 12.74 26.92
CA ILE A 264 -3.09 11.86 26.24
C ILE A 264 -4.07 12.70 25.41
N GLU A 265 -4.61 13.78 25.96
CA GLU A 265 -5.50 14.70 25.26
C GLU A 265 -4.84 15.32 24.03
N ALA A 266 -3.56 15.69 24.12
CA ALA A 266 -2.80 16.21 22.98
C ALA A 266 -2.59 15.15 21.89
N ILE A 267 -2.31 13.90 22.25
CA ILE A 267 -2.18 12.79 21.30
C ILE A 267 -3.50 12.59 20.55
N TYR A 268 -4.63 12.51 21.26
CA TYR A 268 -5.95 12.36 20.63
C TYR A 268 -6.27 13.53 19.71
N ARG A 269 -6.03 14.76 20.16
CA ARG A 269 -6.24 15.96 19.34
C ARG A 269 -5.40 15.92 18.07
N HIS A 270 -4.17 15.44 18.16
CA HIS A 270 -3.25 15.33 17.03
C HIS A 270 -3.70 14.31 15.97
N ILE A 271 -4.33 13.22 16.40
CA ILE A 271 -4.93 12.23 15.49
C ILE A 271 -6.37 12.59 15.07
N GLY A 272 -6.85 13.78 15.43
CA GLY A 272 -8.12 14.34 14.98
C GLY A 272 -9.34 13.95 15.83
N GLU A 273 -9.14 13.46 17.05
CA GLU A 273 -10.24 13.10 17.96
C GLU A 273 -10.15 13.81 19.32
N PRO A 274 -11.28 14.12 19.97
CA PRO A 274 -11.27 14.54 21.37
C PRO A 274 -11.05 13.32 22.28
N TYR A 275 -10.15 13.44 23.24
CA TYR A 275 -10.07 12.48 24.34
C TYR A 275 -11.34 12.57 25.20
N ARG A 276 -11.71 11.43 25.77
CA ARG A 276 -12.94 11.22 26.55
C ARG A 276 -12.63 10.17 27.61
N ASP A 277 -12.58 10.58 28.87
CA ASP A 277 -12.31 9.70 30.00
C ASP A 277 -13.45 8.68 30.25
N ASP A 278 -14.68 9.07 29.91
CA ASP A 278 -15.88 8.23 29.93
C ASP A 278 -15.92 7.18 28.80
N TRP A 279 -15.06 7.29 27.79
CA TRP A 279 -15.04 6.37 26.66
C TRP A 279 -14.11 5.19 26.92
N VAL A 280 -14.68 3.98 26.91
CA VAL A 280 -13.99 2.76 27.37
C VAL A 280 -12.67 2.49 26.65
N PHE A 281 -12.57 2.77 25.35
CA PHE A 281 -11.34 2.53 24.59
C PHE A 281 -10.24 3.56 24.91
N HIS A 282 -10.61 4.78 25.29
CA HIS A 282 -9.62 5.82 25.61
C HIS A 282 -8.85 5.53 26.90
N GLN A 283 -9.41 4.69 27.78
CA GLN A 283 -8.72 4.22 28.98
C GLN A 283 -7.47 3.38 28.66
N PHE A 284 -7.36 2.89 27.43
CA PHE A 284 -6.23 2.09 26.93
C PHE A 284 -5.18 2.91 26.18
N ALA A 285 -5.32 4.24 26.10
CA ALA A 285 -4.45 5.12 25.32
C ALA A 285 -2.95 5.04 25.65
N SER A 286 -2.63 4.59 26.85
CA SER A 286 -1.28 4.46 27.39
C SER A 286 -0.87 3.00 27.66
N ASP A 287 -1.65 2.03 27.21
CA ASP A 287 -1.34 0.61 27.40
C ASP A 287 -0.12 0.24 26.53
N PRO A 288 1.02 -0.14 27.14
CA PRO A 288 2.24 -0.46 26.39
C PRO A 288 2.10 -1.69 25.50
N GLN A 289 1.08 -2.54 25.71
CA GLN A 289 0.81 -3.69 24.85
C GLN A 289 0.05 -3.30 23.57
N LEU A 290 -0.60 -2.14 23.56
CA LEU A 290 -1.32 -1.62 22.40
C LEU A 290 -0.50 -0.54 21.68
N GLY A 291 0.36 0.18 22.41
CA GLY A 291 1.05 1.35 21.89
C GLY A 291 0.12 2.55 21.70
N PRO A 292 0.62 3.67 21.15
CA PRO A 292 -0.15 4.89 21.01
C PRO A 292 -1.39 4.70 20.10
N PRO A 293 -2.50 5.41 20.37
CA PRO A 293 -3.65 5.42 19.48
C PRO A 293 -3.26 6.07 18.15
N LEU A 294 -3.73 5.49 17.05
CA LEU A 294 -3.41 5.99 15.70
C LEU A 294 -4.54 6.79 15.09
N GLY A 295 -5.78 6.57 15.49
CA GLY A 295 -6.91 7.29 14.92
C GLY A 295 -8.19 6.97 15.64
N GLY A 296 -9.27 7.39 15.01
CA GLY A 296 -10.58 7.33 15.61
C GLY A 296 -11.19 5.95 15.76
N SER A 297 -12.18 5.88 16.65
CA SER A 297 -12.95 4.66 16.85
C SER A 297 -13.73 4.31 15.58
N VAL A 298 -13.53 3.11 15.04
CA VAL A 298 -14.23 2.62 13.85
C VAL A 298 -15.46 1.82 14.28
N ARG A 299 -16.61 2.07 13.64
CA ARG A 299 -17.82 1.27 13.81
C ARG A 299 -18.01 0.36 12.61
N PHE A 300 -18.39 -0.89 12.85
CA PHE A 300 -18.64 -1.85 11.79
C PHE A 300 -19.68 -2.89 12.22
N SER A 301 -20.24 -3.57 11.23
CA SER A 301 -21.18 -4.67 11.45
C SER A 301 -20.55 -5.99 11.01
N ALA A 302 -20.70 -7.02 11.82
CA ALA A 302 -20.30 -8.38 11.48
C ALA A 302 -21.34 -9.35 12.05
N ASP A 303 -21.78 -10.32 11.24
CA ASP A 303 -22.74 -11.36 11.64
C ASP A 303 -24.03 -10.82 12.31
N GLY A 304 -24.52 -9.66 11.84
CA GLY A 304 -25.73 -9.01 12.36
C GLY A 304 -25.54 -8.24 13.67
N GLN A 305 -24.33 -8.20 14.22
CA GLN A 305 -23.97 -7.45 15.43
C GLN A 305 -23.14 -6.21 15.08
N GLN A 306 -23.38 -5.11 15.80
CA GLN A 306 -22.59 -3.88 15.67
C GLN A 306 -21.41 -3.92 16.63
N PHE A 307 -20.25 -3.47 16.16
CA PHE A 307 -19.01 -3.38 16.92
C PHE A 307 -18.42 -1.98 16.82
N ALA A 308 -17.65 -1.62 17.84
CA ALA A 308 -16.72 -0.51 17.76
C ALA A 308 -15.30 -1.01 18.01
N ALA A 309 -14.31 -0.37 17.39
CA ALA A 309 -12.91 -0.70 17.54
C ALA A 309 -12.03 0.55 17.64
N ALA A 310 -10.99 0.50 18.47
CA ALA A 310 -9.95 1.53 18.52
C ALA A 310 -8.65 0.97 17.96
N ILE A 311 -8.00 1.78 17.12
CA ILE A 311 -6.81 1.40 16.37
C ILE A 311 -5.58 1.97 17.08
N HIS A 312 -4.67 1.08 17.50
CA HIS A 312 -3.41 1.44 18.11
C HIS A 312 -2.22 0.97 17.27
N ALA A 313 -1.02 1.41 17.66
CA ALA A 313 0.21 1.12 16.96
C ALA A 313 0.58 -0.37 16.92
N LEU A 314 0.24 -1.14 17.95
CA LEU A 314 0.59 -2.57 18.04
C LEU A 314 -0.61 -3.50 17.92
N ASP A 315 -1.83 -3.00 18.07
CA ASP A 315 -3.03 -3.83 18.01
C ASP A 315 -4.30 -3.02 17.74
N VAL A 316 -5.41 -3.74 17.54
CA VAL A 316 -6.76 -3.18 17.48
C VAL A 316 -7.59 -3.80 18.59
N ILE A 317 -8.15 -2.94 19.45
CA ILE A 317 -9.12 -3.38 20.47
C ILE A 317 -10.54 -3.18 19.96
N TYR A 318 -11.45 -4.09 20.28
CA TYR A 318 -12.83 -4.01 19.82
C TYR A 318 -13.82 -4.61 20.82
N ALA A 319 -15.06 -4.15 20.77
CA ALA A 319 -16.14 -4.65 21.59
C ALA A 319 -17.49 -4.52 20.86
N PRO A 320 -18.47 -5.40 21.15
CA PRO A 320 -19.83 -5.20 20.70
C PRO A 320 -20.42 -3.88 21.21
N MET A 321 -21.13 -3.17 20.35
CA MET A 321 -21.84 -1.96 20.79
C MET A 321 -22.94 -2.34 21.79
N GLY A 322 -22.96 -1.66 22.93
CA GLY A 322 -23.86 -1.97 24.05
C GLY A 322 -23.33 -3.01 25.04
N SER A 323 -22.17 -3.63 24.77
CA SER A 323 -21.47 -4.52 25.70
C SER A 323 -19.97 -4.23 25.67
N TRP A 324 -19.52 -3.38 26.59
CA TRP A 324 -18.15 -2.86 26.62
C TRP A 324 -17.18 -3.71 27.45
N ASN A 325 -17.60 -4.90 27.90
CA ASN A 325 -16.80 -5.81 28.70
C ASN A 325 -17.15 -7.28 28.37
N PRO A 326 -16.20 -8.12 27.95
CA PRO A 326 -14.77 -7.83 27.78
C PRO A 326 -14.47 -7.05 26.49
N ILE A 327 -13.37 -6.27 26.52
CA ILE A 327 -12.74 -5.73 25.31
C ILE A 327 -11.81 -6.79 24.74
N ALA A 328 -12.00 -7.13 23.47
CA ALA A 328 -11.20 -8.12 22.77
C ALA A 328 -10.08 -7.46 21.97
N ARG A 329 -9.01 -8.22 21.69
CA ARG A 329 -7.86 -7.79 20.88
C ARG A 329 -7.84 -8.53 19.55
N LEU A 330 -7.49 -7.83 18.48
CA LEU A 330 -7.30 -8.44 17.16
C LEU A 330 -6.17 -9.48 17.20
N SER A 331 -5.05 -9.20 17.86
CA SER A 331 -3.96 -10.18 18.00
C SER A 331 -4.41 -11.50 18.62
N GLU A 332 -5.20 -11.46 19.69
CA GLU A 332 -5.77 -12.66 20.34
C GLU A 332 -6.75 -13.41 19.44
N LEU A 333 -7.61 -12.67 18.72
CA LEU A 333 -8.51 -13.27 17.73
C LEU A 333 -7.71 -14.04 16.67
N ARG A 334 -6.64 -13.43 16.15
CA ARG A 334 -5.76 -14.05 15.15
C ARG A 334 -5.03 -15.28 15.66
N GLN A 335 -4.63 -15.30 16.93
CA GLN A 335 -4.04 -16.48 17.54
C GLN A 335 -5.05 -17.63 17.61
N ARG A 336 -6.31 -17.35 17.95
CA ARG A 336 -7.38 -18.35 18.01
C ARG A 336 -7.78 -18.88 16.63
N THR A 337 -7.69 -18.05 15.59
CA THR A 337 -8.05 -18.39 14.20
C THR A 337 -6.84 -18.81 13.35
N ALA A 338 -5.68 -19.00 13.97
CA ALA A 338 -4.44 -19.35 13.27
C ALA A 338 -4.62 -20.61 12.40
N GLY A 339 -4.16 -20.53 11.14
CA GLY A 339 -4.31 -21.62 10.16
C GLY A 339 -5.67 -21.67 9.45
N SER A 340 -6.59 -20.76 9.76
CA SER A 340 -7.87 -20.60 9.06
C SER A 340 -7.94 -19.28 8.28
N ALA A 341 -8.88 -19.18 7.34
CA ALA A 341 -9.15 -17.91 6.67
C ALA A 341 -9.67 -16.86 7.68
N PRO A 342 -9.30 -15.57 7.54
CA PRO A 342 -9.76 -14.54 8.47
C PRO A 342 -11.28 -14.45 8.54
N THR A 343 -11.80 -14.44 9.78
CA THR A 343 -13.23 -14.23 10.06
C THR A 343 -13.70 -12.86 9.54
N PRO A 344 -15.01 -12.62 9.36
CA PRO A 344 -15.52 -11.31 8.95
C PRO A 344 -15.07 -10.16 9.87
N ILE A 345 -15.06 -10.42 11.19
CA ILE A 345 -14.55 -9.47 12.19
C ILE A 345 -13.05 -9.23 11.98
N GLU A 346 -12.25 -10.28 11.94
CA GLU A 346 -10.79 -10.19 11.76
C GLU A 346 -10.43 -9.41 10.49
N ARG A 347 -11.08 -9.73 9.36
CA ARG A 347 -10.87 -9.06 8.08
C ARG A 347 -11.21 -7.58 8.14
N THR A 348 -12.34 -7.23 8.78
CA THR A 348 -12.78 -5.84 8.90
C THR A 348 -11.82 -5.02 9.77
N LEU A 349 -11.36 -5.58 10.89
CA LEU A 349 -10.39 -4.95 11.77
C LEU A 349 -9.04 -4.75 11.08
N LEU A 350 -8.53 -5.77 10.36
CA LEU A 350 -7.30 -5.66 9.57
C LEU A 350 -7.43 -4.59 8.47
N GLN A 351 -8.54 -4.58 7.73
CA GLN A 351 -8.80 -3.54 6.73
C GLN A 351 -8.83 -2.14 7.33
N ALA A 352 -9.47 -1.97 8.50
CA ALA A 352 -9.48 -0.69 9.20
C ALA A 352 -8.07 -0.27 9.63
N TRP A 353 -7.28 -1.21 10.16
CA TRP A 353 -5.91 -0.97 10.59
C TRP A 353 -5.02 -0.48 9.45
N PHE A 354 -5.09 -1.14 8.28
CA PHE A 354 -4.32 -0.79 7.09
C PHE A 354 -4.79 0.52 6.44
N ARG A 355 -6.11 0.71 6.33
CA ARG A 355 -6.69 1.91 5.70
C ARG A 355 -6.28 3.19 6.42
N ARG A 356 -6.06 3.14 7.75
CA ARG A 356 -5.59 4.29 8.52
C ARG A 356 -4.27 4.88 7.98
N ALA A 357 -3.40 4.04 7.44
CA ALA A 357 -2.14 4.45 6.86
C ALA A 357 -2.22 4.76 5.35
N GLY A 358 -3.43 4.77 4.77
CA GLY A 358 -3.59 4.82 3.31
C GLY A 358 -3.11 3.54 2.61
N SER A 359 -2.87 2.46 3.37
CA SER A 359 -2.52 1.14 2.85
C SER A 359 -3.76 0.27 2.67
N VAL A 360 -3.63 -0.79 1.88
CA VAL A 360 -4.68 -1.79 1.67
C VAL A 360 -4.20 -3.09 2.30
N PHE A 361 -5.05 -3.69 3.13
CA PHE A 361 -4.77 -5.01 3.69
C PHE A 361 -4.83 -6.08 2.60
N ARG A 362 -3.70 -6.74 2.35
CA ARG A 362 -3.45 -7.76 1.33
C ARG A 362 -2.88 -9.01 2.04
N PRO A 363 -3.71 -10.00 2.42
CA PRO A 363 -3.26 -11.13 3.26
C PRO A 363 -2.18 -12.02 2.62
N THR A 364 -2.05 -11.98 1.29
CA THR A 364 -1.04 -12.73 0.53
C THR A 364 0.17 -11.89 0.15
N TRP A 365 0.22 -10.61 0.55
CA TRP A 365 1.34 -9.73 0.23
C TRP A 365 2.51 -10.03 1.17
N PRO A 366 3.70 -10.45 0.68
CA PRO A 366 4.75 -10.99 1.54
C PRO A 366 5.18 -10.05 2.68
N PRO A 367 5.42 -8.74 2.45
CA PRO A 367 5.67 -7.78 3.53
C PRO A 367 4.62 -7.79 4.65
N GLN A 368 3.33 -7.78 4.29
CA GLN A 368 2.23 -7.74 5.25
C GLN A 368 2.03 -9.08 5.95
N HIS A 369 2.14 -10.19 5.21
CA HIS A 369 2.06 -11.52 5.78
C HIS A 369 3.17 -11.75 6.79
N TYR A 370 4.41 -11.37 6.45
CA TYR A 370 5.55 -11.40 7.37
C TYR A 370 5.30 -10.51 8.59
N ALA A 371 4.93 -9.24 8.39
CA ALA A 371 4.71 -8.29 9.48
C ALA A 371 3.62 -8.76 10.45
N LEU A 372 2.54 -9.35 9.94
CA LEU A 372 1.45 -9.90 10.73
C LEU A 372 1.82 -11.18 11.48
N ARG A 373 2.76 -11.98 10.96
CA ARG A 373 3.29 -13.17 11.64
C ARG A 373 4.25 -12.79 12.76
N GLU A 374 5.13 -11.82 12.49
CA GLU A 374 6.12 -11.33 13.46
C GLU A 374 5.55 -10.29 14.45
N GLY A 375 4.29 -9.88 14.29
CA GLY A 375 3.64 -8.92 15.17
C GLY A 375 4.27 -7.51 15.12
N LEU A 376 4.61 -7.01 13.92
CA LEU A 376 5.29 -5.72 13.74
C LEU A 376 4.39 -4.48 13.95
N GLY A 377 3.10 -4.69 14.26
CA GLY A 377 2.12 -3.64 14.51
C GLY A 377 1.50 -3.05 13.24
N ALA A 378 1.00 -1.83 13.37
CA ALA A 378 0.27 -1.11 12.33
C ALA A 378 1.18 -0.77 11.15
N PRO A 379 0.70 -0.80 9.90
CA PRO A 379 1.42 -0.18 8.80
C PRO A 379 1.48 1.34 9.00
N LEU A 380 2.55 1.96 8.52
CA LEU A 380 2.77 3.41 8.58
C LEU A 380 2.54 4.11 7.24
N GLY A 381 2.38 3.32 6.18
CA GLY A 381 2.01 3.79 4.85
C GLY A 381 1.87 2.64 3.85
N PRO A 382 1.59 2.93 2.58
CA PRO A 382 1.56 1.93 1.52
C PRO A 382 2.98 1.39 1.25
N SER A 383 3.06 0.16 0.72
CA SER A 383 4.34 -0.37 0.26
C SER A 383 4.96 0.55 -0.80
N PHE A 384 6.28 0.68 -0.79
CA PHE A 384 7.03 1.55 -1.67
C PHE A 384 8.21 0.82 -2.29
N ARG A 385 8.66 1.29 -3.46
CA ARG A 385 9.78 0.72 -4.19
C ARG A 385 11.05 1.53 -3.94
N ILE A 386 12.17 0.83 -3.77
CA ILE A 386 13.50 1.44 -3.74
C ILE A 386 14.41 0.63 -4.64
N SER A 387 15.17 1.32 -5.49
CA SER A 387 16.23 0.70 -6.28
C SER A 387 17.58 1.03 -5.63
N HIS A 388 18.41 0.03 -5.43
CA HIS A 388 19.77 0.19 -4.91
C HIS A 388 20.69 -0.81 -5.60
N ASP A 389 21.86 -0.36 -6.07
CA ASP A 389 22.86 -1.18 -6.76
C ASP A 389 22.30 -2.08 -7.89
N GLY A 390 21.32 -1.55 -8.64
CA GLY A 390 20.68 -2.28 -9.75
C GLY A 390 19.61 -3.28 -9.34
N VAL A 391 19.42 -3.51 -8.04
CA VAL A 391 18.38 -4.36 -7.48
C VAL A 391 17.17 -3.52 -7.09
N ASP A 392 15.97 -4.03 -7.37
CA ASP A 392 14.72 -3.40 -6.93
C ASP A 392 14.18 -4.10 -5.70
N TYR A 393 13.83 -3.31 -4.70
CA TYR A 393 13.19 -3.77 -3.49
C TYR A 393 11.78 -3.20 -3.41
N VAL A 394 10.88 -3.97 -2.83
CA VAL A 394 9.68 -3.40 -2.22
C VAL A 394 9.87 -3.40 -0.71
N ALA A 395 9.41 -2.34 -0.06
CA ALA A 395 9.43 -2.21 1.39
C ALA A 395 8.09 -1.70 1.90
N GLU A 396 7.76 -2.02 3.14
CA GLU A 396 6.59 -1.50 3.83
C GLU A 396 6.93 -1.27 5.30
N ALA A 397 6.64 -0.06 5.78
CA ALA A 397 6.95 0.36 7.14
C ALA A 397 5.81 -0.03 8.08
N PHE A 398 6.16 -0.60 9.22
CA PHE A 398 5.26 -0.94 10.32
C PHE A 398 5.72 -0.27 11.61
N ALA A 399 4.85 -0.24 12.62
CA ALA A 399 5.10 0.44 13.88
C ALA A 399 6.41 0.02 14.57
N LEU A 400 6.82 -1.25 14.45
CA LEU A 400 8.03 -1.76 15.07
C LEU A 400 9.24 -1.87 14.14
N ASP A 401 9.02 -2.01 12.82
CA ASP A 401 10.11 -2.17 11.86
C ASP A 401 9.66 -1.90 10.43
N THR A 402 10.62 -1.74 9.52
CA THR A 402 10.34 -1.79 8.08
C THR A 402 10.78 -3.14 7.53
N VAL A 403 9.90 -3.78 6.78
CA VAL A 403 10.23 -5.02 6.07
C VAL A 403 10.52 -4.71 4.61
N TYR A 404 11.36 -5.50 3.98
CA TYR A 404 11.70 -5.37 2.57
C TYR A 404 11.96 -6.73 1.95
N CYS A 405 11.75 -6.84 0.64
CA CYS A 405 12.19 -7.97 -0.16
C CYS A 405 12.55 -7.50 -1.57
N GLU A 406 13.42 -8.24 -2.24
CA GLU A 406 13.74 -8.01 -3.65
C GLU A 406 12.53 -8.33 -4.52
N ILE A 407 12.25 -7.48 -5.51
CA ILE A 407 11.14 -7.68 -6.44
C ILE A 407 11.45 -8.88 -7.32
N GLY A 408 10.66 -9.95 -7.14
CA GLY A 408 10.89 -11.24 -7.78
C GLY A 408 11.34 -12.33 -6.81
N ASP A 409 11.82 -11.93 -5.61
CA ASP A 409 12.22 -12.84 -4.53
C ASP A 409 11.29 -12.67 -3.32
N TRP A 410 10.05 -13.13 -3.50
CA TRP A 410 8.96 -12.91 -2.56
C TRP A 410 9.03 -13.76 -1.29
N GLU A 411 9.88 -14.79 -1.26
CA GLU A 411 10.04 -15.68 -0.12
C GLU A 411 11.04 -15.11 0.91
N ASN A 412 11.97 -14.25 0.47
CA ASN A 412 13.01 -13.67 1.29
C ASN A 412 12.64 -12.26 1.77
N VAL A 413 11.73 -12.21 2.75
CA VAL A 413 11.38 -10.96 3.44
C VAL A 413 12.32 -10.70 4.61
N GLY A 414 13.09 -9.61 4.51
CA GLY A 414 14.02 -9.14 5.52
C GLY A 414 13.45 -8.00 6.37
N ARG A 415 14.05 -7.80 7.55
CA ARG A 415 13.79 -6.64 8.43
C ARG A 415 14.91 -5.63 8.27
N LEU A 416 14.56 -4.34 8.18
CA LEU A 416 15.52 -3.26 8.07
C LEU A 416 16.45 -3.20 9.28
N SER A 417 15.94 -3.44 10.48
CA SER A 417 16.76 -3.51 11.70
C SER A 417 17.85 -4.59 11.64
N ALA A 418 17.57 -5.73 11.00
CA ALA A 418 18.54 -6.80 10.82
C ALA A 418 19.63 -6.44 9.78
N LEU A 419 19.27 -5.64 8.77
CA LEU A 419 20.21 -5.13 7.76
C LEU A 419 21.21 -4.12 8.36
N THR A 420 20.78 -3.33 9.34
CA THR A 420 21.62 -2.30 9.99
C THR A 420 22.41 -2.80 11.20
N ALA A 421 22.16 -4.03 11.65
CA ALA A 421 22.84 -4.66 12.78
C ALA A 421 24.07 -5.49 12.36
N ALA A 422 24.21 -5.77 11.06
CA ALA A 422 25.36 -6.41 10.42
C ALA A 422 26.32 -5.35 9.87
#